data_AF-A0A2M7A9B1-F1
#
_entry.id   AF-A0A2M7A9B1-F1
#
_cell.length_a   1.000
_cell.length_b   1.000
_cell.length_c   1.000
_cell.angle_alpha   90.00
_cell.angle_beta   90.00
_cell.angle_gamma   90.00
#
_symmetry.space_group_name_H-M   'P 1'
#
loop_
_entity.id
_entity.type
_entity.pdbx_description
1 polymer ?
#
loop_
_entity_poly.entity_id
_entity_poly.type
_entity_poly.pdbx_seq_one_letter_code
_entity_poly.pdbx_strand_id
1 'polypeptide(L)'
;MRRMKCPRCQSINYEEHITYPICHNCHENLLQCRYCLNFPGEELRCPHLPEWSMSGGNQVVECEQRDSSLHVGGSRSEDAPRPLRAALVASIVVCSIIIVMVAAIPMLRGPLEHEPNLIVIASVPSQTVLGESMSMSFVVFNDDPLVAEDLRIRVDEQVFRYFRIESIVPYPTRVVINPVAKYYVYEGLQPKERVNLSFNLRSYREGSVPFEVNLYSAEGKHIKTHAEDVTVQPIPQPDSMRSKGNSAEERSSDGV
;
A
#
# COMPACT_ATOMS: atom_id res chain seq x y z
N MET A 1 45.87 -15.05 30.42
CA MET A 1 45.83 -15.48 29.00
C MET A 1 46.97 -14.84 28.22
N ARG A 2 47.95 -15.64 27.80
CA ARG A 2 49.11 -15.18 27.04
C ARG A 2 48.73 -15.03 25.56
N ARG A 3 49.04 -13.87 24.97
CA ARG A 3 48.77 -13.54 23.57
C ARG A 3 50.07 -13.58 22.78
N MET A 4 50.05 -14.14 21.59
CA MET A 4 51.21 -14.22 20.69
C MET A 4 50.82 -13.76 19.29
N LYS A 5 51.71 -13.00 18.65
CA LYS A 5 51.51 -12.55 17.27
C LYS A 5 52.26 -13.50 16.33
N CYS A 6 51.57 -14.02 15.31
CA CYS A 6 52.23 -14.83 14.29
C CYS A 6 53.19 -13.93 13.49
N PRO A 7 54.49 -14.22 13.37
CA PRO A 7 55.38 -13.36 12.60
C PRO A 7 55.12 -13.43 11.09
N ARG A 8 54.63 -14.58 10.59
CA ARG A 8 54.33 -14.79 9.17
C ARG A 8 53.13 -13.98 8.69
N CYS A 9 52.01 -13.98 9.42
CA CYS A 9 50.77 -13.32 9.00
C CYS A 9 50.27 -12.23 9.95
N GLN A 10 51.00 -11.94 11.03
CA GLN A 10 50.69 -10.89 12.00
C GLN A 10 49.38 -11.09 12.79
N SER A 11 48.70 -12.23 12.67
CA SER A 11 47.48 -12.54 13.43
C SER A 11 47.77 -12.77 14.91
N ILE A 12 46.83 -12.40 15.78
CA ILE A 12 46.93 -12.57 17.23
C ILE A 12 46.33 -13.92 17.60
N ASN A 13 47.14 -14.78 18.23
CA ASN A 13 46.79 -16.11 18.70
C ASN A 13 46.84 -16.16 20.22
N TYR A 14 46.11 -17.09 20.81
CA TYR A 14 46.02 -17.31 22.26
C TYR A 14 46.46 -18.73 22.58
N GLU A 15 47.20 -18.93 23.67
CA GLU A 15 47.67 -20.27 24.08
C GLU A 15 46.53 -21.24 24.38
N GLU A 16 45.39 -20.73 24.84
CA GLU A 16 44.20 -21.52 25.17
C GLU A 16 43.27 -21.75 23.96
N HIS A 17 43.66 -21.26 22.76
CA HIS A 17 42.88 -21.48 21.55
C HIS A 17 43.01 -22.93 21.09
N ILE A 18 41.92 -23.54 20.61
CA ILE A 18 41.87 -24.97 20.22
C ILE A 18 42.92 -25.36 19.18
N THR A 19 43.35 -24.41 18.35
CA THR A 19 44.35 -24.65 17.30
C THR A 19 45.78 -24.49 17.78
N TYR A 20 46.03 -24.03 19.01
CA TYR A 20 47.37 -23.83 19.54
C TYR A 20 48.14 -25.18 19.58
N PRO A 21 49.41 -25.26 19.13
CA PRO A 21 50.36 -24.19 18.79
C PRO A 21 50.31 -23.66 17.35
N ILE A 22 49.28 -23.96 16.58
CA ILE A 22 49.14 -23.57 15.18
C ILE A 22 48.40 -22.23 15.05
N CYS A 23 48.91 -21.37 14.17
CA CYS A 23 48.27 -20.12 13.80
C CYS A 23 46.90 -20.39 13.18
N HIS A 24 45.83 -19.87 13.77
CA HIS A 24 44.46 -20.07 13.26
C HIS A 24 44.23 -19.47 11.85
N ASN A 25 45.12 -18.59 11.38
CA ASN A 25 44.97 -17.91 10.10
C ASN A 25 45.82 -18.55 8.99
N CYS A 26 47.13 -18.67 9.20
CA CYS A 26 48.04 -19.18 8.17
C CYS A 26 48.54 -20.61 8.42
N HIS A 27 48.02 -21.28 9.45
CA HIS A 27 48.32 -22.67 9.80
C HIS A 27 49.81 -22.97 10.08
N GLU A 28 50.60 -21.93 10.32
CA GLU A 28 52.01 -22.03 10.68
C GLU A 28 52.18 -22.41 12.15
N ASN A 29 53.18 -23.24 12.47
CA ASN A 29 53.48 -23.58 13.86
C ASN A 29 54.13 -22.38 14.58
N LEU A 30 53.41 -21.80 15.55
CA LEU A 30 53.83 -20.60 16.27
C LEU A 30 55.05 -20.85 17.16
N LEU A 31 55.27 -22.09 17.59
CA LEU A 31 56.45 -22.44 18.38
C LEU A 31 57.73 -22.40 17.54
N GLN A 32 57.69 -22.84 16.27
CA GLN A 32 58.84 -22.75 15.36
C GLN A 32 59.22 -21.28 15.10
N CYS A 33 58.21 -20.48 14.82
CA CYS A 33 58.34 -19.05 14.55
C CYS A 33 58.92 -18.24 15.74
N ARG A 34 58.67 -18.67 16.98
CA ARG A 34 59.14 -17.99 18.20
C ARG A 34 60.66 -18.10 18.39
N TYR A 35 61.29 -19.19 17.96
CA TYR A 35 62.74 -19.37 18.01
C TYR A 35 63.46 -18.80 16.78
N CYS A 36 62.76 -18.69 15.64
CA CYS A 36 63.31 -18.21 14.37
C CYS A 36 62.91 -16.77 14.03
N LEU A 37 62.55 -15.95 15.03
CA LEU A 37 61.96 -14.62 14.81
C LEU A 37 62.82 -13.66 13.94
N ASN A 38 64.09 -14.00 13.68
CA ASN A 38 65.00 -13.28 12.78
C ASN A 38 65.70 -14.15 11.70
N PHE A 39 65.20 -15.34 11.34
CA PHE A 39 65.92 -16.22 10.40
C PHE A 39 65.14 -16.46 9.08
N PRO A 40 65.70 -16.09 7.91
CA PRO A 40 65.13 -16.44 6.60
C PRO A 40 65.43 -17.91 6.30
N GLY A 41 64.47 -18.64 5.75
CA GLY A 41 64.44 -20.10 5.71
C GLY A 41 65.59 -20.83 4.97
N GLU A 42 65.64 -22.12 5.33
CA GLU A 42 66.34 -23.31 4.84
C GLU A 42 67.89 -23.34 4.83
N GLU A 43 68.41 -24.38 5.49
CA GLU A 43 69.82 -24.82 5.60
C GLU A 43 70.78 -24.07 6.54
N LEU A 44 70.30 -23.20 7.42
CA LEU A 44 71.17 -22.50 8.37
C LEU A 44 70.78 -22.72 9.84
N ARG A 45 71.83 -22.82 10.69
CA ARG A 45 71.71 -23.10 12.13
C ARG A 45 71.11 -21.91 12.88
N CYS A 46 70.06 -22.15 13.66
CA CYS A 46 69.55 -21.15 14.59
C CYS A 46 70.55 -20.95 15.75
N PRO A 47 71.07 -19.73 16.00
CA PRO A 47 72.14 -19.50 16.97
C PRO A 47 71.73 -19.67 18.44
N HIS A 48 70.43 -19.74 18.73
CA HIS A 48 69.90 -19.88 20.09
C HIS A 48 69.52 -21.32 20.47
N LEU A 49 69.70 -22.28 19.56
CA LEU A 49 69.55 -23.70 19.85
C LEU A 49 70.94 -24.34 19.97
N PRO A 50 71.14 -25.31 20.88
CA PRO A 50 72.39 -26.06 20.95
C PRO A 50 72.68 -26.72 19.60
N GLU A 51 73.96 -26.74 19.25
CA GLU A 51 74.55 -26.84 17.90
C GLU A 51 74.15 -28.04 17.03
N TRP A 52 73.30 -28.95 17.52
CA TRP A 52 72.97 -30.24 16.91
C TRP A 52 71.56 -30.37 16.34
N SER A 53 70.70 -29.35 16.47
CA SER A 53 69.37 -29.38 15.85
C SER A 53 69.43 -28.75 14.45
N MET A 54 69.86 -29.51 13.44
CA MET A 54 69.56 -29.20 12.05
C MET A 54 68.07 -29.54 11.81
N SER A 55 67.19 -28.54 11.91
CA SER A 55 65.77 -28.73 11.63
C SER A 55 65.51 -28.69 10.11
N GLY A 56 65.95 -29.73 9.43
CA GLY A 56 65.38 -30.11 8.14
C GLY A 56 64.16 -31.00 8.39
N GLY A 57 62.96 -30.46 8.22
CA GLY A 57 61.70 -31.20 8.32
C GLY A 57 60.86 -30.89 9.56
N ASN A 58 59.57 -31.20 9.45
CA ASN A 58 58.43 -30.88 10.32
C ASN A 58 58.50 -31.36 11.80
N GLN A 59 59.69 -31.49 12.40
CA GLN A 59 59.83 -31.92 13.79
C GLN A 59 59.76 -30.73 14.74
N VAL A 60 58.80 -30.80 15.66
CA VAL A 60 58.66 -29.91 16.81
C VAL A 60 59.66 -30.37 17.86
N VAL A 61 60.74 -29.62 18.06
CA VAL A 61 61.72 -29.90 19.11
C VAL A 61 61.19 -29.31 20.42
N GLU A 62 61.05 -30.15 21.46
CA GLU A 62 60.72 -29.69 22.82
C GLU A 62 61.96 -29.06 23.48
N CYS A 63 61.96 -27.74 23.63
CA CYS A 63 62.97 -27.02 24.41
C CYS A 63 62.52 -26.84 25.86
N GLU A 64 63.33 -27.28 26.82
CA GLU A 64 63.11 -27.13 28.27
C GLU A 64 63.20 -25.66 28.75
N GLN A 65 63.77 -24.74 27.98
CA GLN A 65 63.80 -23.30 28.30
C GLN A 65 62.49 -22.62 27.87
N ARG A 66 61.39 -22.97 28.55
CA ARG A 66 60.01 -22.68 28.10
C ARG A 66 59.52 -21.23 28.31
N ASP A 67 60.24 -20.35 29.00
CA ASP A 67 59.70 -19.04 29.40
C ASP A 67 60.53 -17.82 28.99
N SER A 68 60.50 -17.51 27.69
CA SER A 68 60.72 -16.14 27.20
C SER A 68 59.38 -15.42 26.99
N SER A 69 58.89 -14.69 27.99
CA SER A 69 57.68 -13.88 27.88
C SER A 69 57.89 -12.72 26.92
N LEU A 70 57.51 -12.89 25.65
CA LEU A 70 57.34 -11.77 24.72
C LEU A 70 56.16 -10.94 25.23
N HIS A 71 56.43 -9.99 26.11
CA HIS A 71 55.45 -8.99 26.51
C HIS A 71 55.16 -8.20 25.24
N VAL A 72 53.95 -8.36 24.70
CA VAL A 72 53.39 -7.35 23.79
C VAL A 72 53.25 -6.11 24.66
N GLY A 73 54.33 -5.31 24.69
CA GLY A 73 54.35 -4.04 25.39
C GLY A 73 53.09 -3.30 24.99
N GLY A 74 52.30 -2.89 25.98
CA GLY A 74 51.10 -2.12 25.77
C GLY A 74 51.46 -0.85 25.05
N SER A 75 51.48 -0.89 23.71
CA SER A 75 51.44 0.29 22.89
C SER A 75 50.09 0.91 23.19
N ARG A 76 50.13 1.90 24.10
CA ARG A 76 49.19 3.00 24.21
C ARG A 76 48.31 3.07 22.97
N SER A 77 47.12 2.50 23.08
CA SER A 77 46.05 2.71 22.11
C SER A 77 45.43 4.06 22.48
N GLU A 78 46.18 5.14 22.26
CA GLU A 78 45.70 6.52 22.38
C GLU A 78 45.07 7.03 21.08
N ASP A 79 44.98 6.20 20.05
CA ASP A 79 44.15 6.47 18.88
C ASP A 79 43.00 5.47 18.82
N ALA A 80 41.98 5.71 19.65
CA ALA A 80 40.65 5.28 19.31
C ALA A 80 40.36 5.80 17.89
N PRO A 81 39.98 4.94 16.93
CA PRO A 81 39.82 5.36 15.55
C PRO A 81 38.75 6.46 15.52
N ARG A 82 39.18 7.67 15.17
CA ARG A 82 38.34 8.85 14.93
C ARG A 82 37.09 8.59 14.04
N PRO A 83 37.00 7.58 13.13
CA PRO A 83 35.75 7.30 12.44
C PRO A 83 34.59 6.83 13.33
N LEU A 84 34.84 6.25 14.51
CA LEU A 84 33.76 5.74 15.36
C LEU A 84 32.98 6.86 16.06
N ARG A 85 33.67 7.93 16.48
CA ARG A 85 32.98 9.12 17.03
C ARG A 85 32.26 9.90 15.94
N ALA A 86 32.84 10.01 14.75
CA ALA A 86 32.18 10.64 13.61
C ALA A 86 30.93 9.86 13.15
N ALA A 87 30.99 8.53 13.12
CA ALA A 87 29.85 7.67 12.78
C ALA A 87 28.73 7.77 13.84
N LEU A 88 29.09 7.86 15.13
CA LEU A 88 28.12 7.98 16.21
C LEU A 88 27.42 9.35 16.18
N VAL A 89 28.17 10.43 15.93
CA VAL A 89 27.59 11.78 15.75
C VAL A 89 26.72 11.84 14.49
N ALA A 90 27.16 11.25 13.37
CA ALA A 90 26.36 11.19 12.14
C ALA A 90 25.06 10.40 12.34
N SER A 91 25.10 9.29 13.09
CA SER A 91 23.91 8.51 13.42
C SER A 91 22.91 9.30 14.27
N ILE A 92 23.38 10.07 15.25
CA ILE A 92 22.51 10.93 16.08
C ILE A 92 21.83 12.00 15.23
N VAL A 93 22.56 12.63 14.30
CA VAL A 93 22.01 13.66 13.41
C VAL A 93 20.99 13.08 12.44
N VAL A 94 21.25 11.89 11.87
CA VAL A 94 20.28 11.24 10.99
C VAL A 94 19.02 10.83 11.76
N CYS A 95 19.16 10.25 12.95
CA CYS A 95 18.02 9.89 13.78
C CYS A 95 17.22 11.12 14.22
N SER A 96 17.86 12.24 14.56
CA SER A 96 17.14 13.46 14.94
C SER A 96 16.37 14.06 13.77
N ILE A 97 16.94 14.05 12.55
CA ILE A 97 16.23 14.48 11.33
C ILE A 97 15.02 13.57 11.06
N ILE A 98 15.17 12.25 11.18
CA ILE A 98 14.06 11.30 10.98
C ILE A 98 12.96 11.53 12.03
N ILE A 99 13.32 11.71 13.31
CA ILE A 99 12.35 11.99 14.38
C ILE A 99 11.60 13.30 14.12
N VAL A 100 12.31 14.36 13.72
CA VAL A 100 11.69 15.65 13.37
C VAL A 100 10.77 15.50 12.16
N MET A 101 11.17 14.76 11.12
CA MET A 101 10.32 14.50 9.96
C MET A 101 9.07 13.70 10.34
N VAL A 102 9.21 12.63 11.12
CA VAL A 102 8.08 11.81 11.59
C VAL A 102 7.14 12.60 12.50
N ALA A 103 7.67 13.48 13.36
CA ALA A 103 6.87 14.35 14.22
C ALA A 103 6.23 15.52 13.47
N ALA A 104 6.84 16.01 12.39
CA ALA A 104 6.31 17.10 11.58
C ALA A 104 5.23 16.63 10.58
N ILE A 105 5.28 15.38 10.11
CA ILE A 105 4.27 14.80 9.19
C ILE A 105 2.83 14.94 9.72
N PRO A 106 2.50 14.60 10.99
CA PRO A 106 1.14 14.80 11.50
C PRO A 106 0.77 16.25 11.77
N MET A 107 1.73 17.19 11.84
CA MET A 107 1.44 18.63 11.91
C MET A 107 1.21 19.24 10.52
N LEU A 108 1.78 18.65 9.49
CA LEU A 108 1.55 19.00 8.08
C LEU A 108 0.24 18.41 7.54
N ARG A 109 -0.19 17.28 8.09
CA ARG A 109 -1.56 16.78 7.90
C ARG A 109 -2.45 17.65 8.78
N GLY A 110 -3.21 18.56 8.17
CA GLY A 110 -4.20 19.37 8.86
C GLY A 110 -5.17 18.49 9.68
N PRO A 111 -6.05 19.10 10.49
CA PRO A 111 -7.11 18.34 11.16
C PRO A 111 -7.76 17.41 10.14
N LEU A 112 -7.86 16.11 10.47
CA LEU A 112 -8.58 15.12 9.66
C LEU A 112 -9.88 15.77 9.21
N GLU A 113 -9.98 16.07 7.91
CA GLU A 113 -11.18 16.68 7.33
C GLU A 113 -12.34 15.75 7.70
N HIS A 114 -13.21 16.26 8.57
CA HIS A 114 -14.37 15.50 9.04
C HIS A 114 -15.35 15.45 7.89
N GLU A 115 -15.38 14.33 7.18
CA GLU A 115 -16.26 14.15 6.04
C GLU A 115 -17.73 14.01 6.47
N PRO A 116 -18.67 14.80 5.94
CA PRO A 116 -20.05 14.79 6.36
C PRO A 116 -20.72 13.44 6.06
N ASN A 117 -21.42 12.89 7.04
CA ASN A 117 -22.26 11.72 6.88
C ASN A 117 -23.52 11.96 6.02
N LEU A 118 -23.37 11.87 4.70
CA LEU A 118 -24.48 11.92 3.75
C LEU A 118 -25.13 10.54 3.57
N ILE A 119 -26.46 10.51 3.49
CA ILE A 119 -27.28 9.35 3.20
C ILE A 119 -28.07 9.63 1.92
N VAL A 120 -28.07 8.68 0.99
CA VAL A 120 -28.78 8.78 -0.30
C VAL A 120 -29.74 7.62 -0.44
N ILE A 121 -31.00 7.94 -0.72
CA ILE A 121 -32.05 6.95 -1.00
C ILE A 121 -32.56 7.23 -2.40
N ALA A 122 -32.42 6.26 -3.30
CA ALA A 122 -32.92 6.33 -4.66
C ALA A 122 -34.20 5.50 -4.81
N SER A 123 -35.18 6.03 -5.52
CA SER A 123 -36.43 5.34 -5.86
C SER A 123 -36.71 5.55 -7.34
N VAL A 124 -36.82 4.44 -8.07
CA VAL A 124 -37.05 4.40 -9.51
C VAL A 124 -38.11 3.32 -9.82
N PRO A 125 -39.05 3.56 -10.74
CA PRO A 125 -39.96 2.52 -11.23
C PRO A 125 -39.17 1.41 -11.92
N SER A 126 -39.45 0.15 -11.60
CA SER A 126 -38.77 -1.01 -12.21
C SER A 126 -39.13 -1.24 -13.69
N GLN A 127 -40.22 -0.64 -14.17
CA GLN A 127 -40.70 -0.78 -15.55
C GLN A 127 -41.27 0.53 -16.09
N THR A 128 -41.13 0.73 -17.40
CA THR A 128 -41.74 1.84 -18.15
C THR A 128 -42.01 1.41 -19.58
N VAL A 129 -42.95 2.04 -20.28
CA VAL A 129 -43.18 1.82 -21.72
C VAL A 129 -42.33 2.79 -22.53
N LEU A 130 -41.93 2.38 -23.74
CA LEU A 130 -41.23 3.21 -24.72
C LEU A 130 -42.05 4.45 -25.06
N GLY A 131 -41.44 5.64 -24.93
CA GLY A 131 -42.07 6.93 -25.18
C GLY A 131 -42.83 7.53 -23.99
N GLU A 132 -43.01 6.77 -22.90
CA GLU A 132 -43.61 7.27 -21.66
C GLU A 132 -42.58 8.02 -20.80
N SER A 133 -43.10 8.96 -20.02
CA SER A 133 -42.34 9.69 -19.02
C SER A 133 -42.39 8.94 -17.69
N MET A 134 -41.24 8.81 -17.04
CA MET A 134 -41.09 8.27 -15.70
C MET A 134 -40.37 9.29 -14.81
N SER A 135 -40.63 9.22 -13.51
CA SER A 135 -39.93 10.05 -12.53
C SER A 135 -38.99 9.18 -11.69
N MET A 136 -37.74 9.59 -11.64
CA MET A 136 -36.73 9.03 -10.76
C MET A 136 -36.52 10.01 -9.61
N SER A 137 -36.59 9.53 -8.37
CA SER A 137 -36.50 10.37 -7.19
C SER A 137 -35.34 9.97 -6.30
N PHE A 138 -34.71 10.96 -5.68
CA PHE A 138 -33.64 10.78 -4.71
C PHE A 138 -33.90 11.64 -3.50
N VAL A 139 -33.64 11.08 -2.33
CA VAL A 139 -33.57 11.85 -1.09
C VAL A 139 -32.13 11.84 -0.65
N VAL A 140 -31.54 13.03 -0.55
CA VAL A 140 -30.21 13.23 0.04
C VAL A 140 -30.40 13.83 1.41
N PHE A 141 -29.85 13.20 2.43
CA PHE A 141 -29.94 13.64 3.83
C PHE A 141 -28.55 13.80 4.40
N ASN A 142 -28.29 14.94 5.03
CA ASN A 142 -27.06 15.19 5.77
C ASN A 142 -27.27 14.81 7.25
N ASP A 143 -26.81 13.61 7.64
CA ASP A 143 -26.85 13.17 9.03
C ASP A 143 -25.68 13.70 9.86
N ASP A 144 -24.77 14.49 9.27
CA ASP A 144 -23.65 15.07 9.98
C ASP A 144 -24.03 16.31 10.79
N PRO A 145 -23.32 16.63 11.89
CA PRO A 145 -23.36 17.95 12.50
C PRO A 145 -22.72 19.08 11.65
N LEU A 146 -21.93 18.77 10.62
CA LEU A 146 -21.32 19.76 9.72
C LEU A 146 -22.15 20.00 8.45
N VAL A 147 -21.92 21.15 7.81
CA VAL A 147 -22.51 21.49 6.51
C VAL A 147 -21.85 20.64 5.44
N ALA A 148 -22.65 20.01 4.58
CA ALA A 148 -22.13 19.29 3.42
C ALA A 148 -22.10 20.22 2.20
N GLU A 149 -20.93 20.74 1.86
CA GLU A 149 -20.78 21.69 0.76
C GLU A 149 -20.69 21.02 -0.61
N ASP A 150 -21.06 21.78 -1.64
CA ASP A 150 -20.72 21.52 -3.04
C ASP A 150 -21.21 20.14 -3.53
N LEU A 151 -22.50 19.84 -3.30
CA LEU A 151 -23.11 18.56 -3.66
C LEU A 151 -23.18 18.38 -5.17
N ARG A 152 -22.54 17.32 -5.67
CA ARG A 152 -22.51 16.98 -7.11
C ARG A 152 -23.12 15.62 -7.31
N ILE A 153 -24.16 15.58 -8.13
CA ILE A 153 -24.84 14.33 -8.48
C ILE A 153 -24.46 13.94 -9.90
N ARG A 154 -24.07 12.69 -10.05
CA ARG A 154 -23.81 12.06 -11.34
C ARG A 154 -24.74 10.87 -11.48
N VAL A 155 -25.56 10.92 -12.52
CA VAL A 155 -26.32 9.76 -13.00
C VAL A 155 -25.47 9.06 -14.05
N ASP A 156 -25.44 7.73 -14.03
CA ASP A 156 -24.68 6.95 -15.01
C ASP A 156 -25.07 7.31 -16.46
N GLU A 157 -24.07 7.39 -17.35
CA GLU A 157 -24.28 7.74 -18.74
C GLU A 157 -25.10 6.68 -19.51
N GLN A 158 -25.06 5.43 -19.06
CA GLN A 158 -25.86 4.35 -19.63
C GLN A 158 -27.35 4.65 -19.55
N VAL A 159 -27.83 5.27 -18.47
CA VAL A 159 -29.23 5.72 -18.35
C VAL A 159 -29.60 6.63 -19.51
N PHE A 160 -28.73 7.58 -19.87
CA PHE A 160 -28.97 8.53 -20.94
C PHE A 160 -28.83 7.96 -22.35
N ARG A 161 -28.55 6.66 -22.49
CA ARG A 161 -28.68 5.94 -23.78
C ARG A 161 -30.09 5.42 -24.04
N TYR A 162 -30.92 5.35 -22.99
CA TYR A 162 -32.31 4.87 -23.03
C TYR A 162 -33.32 5.97 -22.73
N PHE A 163 -32.90 6.98 -21.98
CA PHE A 163 -33.76 8.02 -21.44
C PHE A 163 -33.27 9.43 -21.79
N ARG A 164 -34.20 10.30 -22.15
CA ARG A 164 -33.96 11.73 -22.30
C ARG A 164 -34.49 12.45 -21.07
N ILE A 165 -33.72 13.40 -20.54
CA ILE A 165 -34.19 14.24 -19.43
C ILE A 165 -35.23 15.24 -19.98
N GLU A 166 -36.42 15.24 -19.38
CA GLU A 166 -37.47 16.24 -19.63
C GLU A 166 -37.37 17.39 -18.63
N SER A 167 -37.20 17.09 -17.35
CA SER A 167 -37.02 18.11 -16.30
C SER A 167 -36.29 17.55 -15.07
N ILE A 168 -35.73 18.47 -14.28
CA ILE A 168 -35.06 18.18 -13.00
C ILE A 168 -35.63 19.15 -11.97
N VAL A 169 -36.04 18.62 -10.81
CA VAL A 169 -36.68 19.39 -9.74
C VAL A 169 -36.06 19.02 -8.39
N PRO A 170 -35.57 19.99 -7.59
CA PRO A 170 -35.24 21.35 -7.98
C PRO A 170 -34.21 21.40 -9.12
N TYR A 171 -34.18 22.51 -9.86
CA TYR A 171 -33.17 22.69 -10.91
C TYR A 171 -31.78 22.86 -10.26
N PRO A 172 -30.72 22.21 -10.77
CA PRO A 172 -29.38 22.35 -10.21
C PRO A 172 -28.87 23.79 -10.35
N THR A 173 -28.11 24.25 -9.35
CA THR A 173 -27.45 25.56 -9.36
C THR A 173 -26.57 25.72 -10.61
N ARG A 174 -25.87 24.65 -11.00
CA ARG A 174 -25.12 24.59 -12.26
C ARG A 174 -24.98 23.15 -12.76
N VAL A 175 -24.75 23.01 -14.06
CA VAL A 175 -24.43 21.73 -14.69
C VAL A 175 -23.00 21.77 -15.21
N VAL A 176 -22.16 20.86 -14.72
CA VAL A 176 -20.76 20.74 -15.14
C VAL A 176 -20.62 19.55 -16.06
N ILE A 177 -20.19 19.79 -17.30
CA ILE A 177 -19.95 18.76 -18.29
C ILE A 177 -18.44 18.66 -18.48
N ASN A 178 -17.88 17.49 -18.20
CA ASN A 178 -16.50 17.19 -18.55
C ASN A 178 -16.49 16.04 -19.60
N PRO A 179 -15.33 15.71 -20.21
CA PRO A 179 -15.27 14.70 -21.27
C PRO A 179 -15.71 13.29 -20.85
N VAL A 180 -15.85 13.03 -19.54
CA VAL A 180 -16.10 11.69 -18.98
C VAL A 180 -17.48 11.57 -18.33
N ALA A 181 -18.07 12.70 -17.91
CA ALA A 181 -19.25 12.71 -17.06
C ALA A 181 -19.97 14.07 -17.05
N LYS A 182 -21.26 13.99 -16.73
CA LYS A 182 -22.12 15.14 -16.47
C LYS A 182 -22.50 15.19 -15.00
N TYR A 183 -22.24 16.31 -14.35
CA TYR A 183 -22.53 16.55 -12.94
C TYR A 183 -23.61 17.63 -12.79
N TYR A 184 -24.58 17.35 -11.93
CA TYR A 184 -25.63 18.28 -11.51
C TYR A 184 -25.26 18.80 -10.13
N VAL A 185 -24.90 20.07 -10.04
CA VAL A 185 -24.39 20.68 -8.80
C VAL A 185 -25.53 21.40 -8.09
N TYR A 186 -25.65 21.15 -6.79
CA TYR A 186 -26.63 21.76 -5.90
C TYR A 186 -25.91 22.54 -4.80
N GLU A 187 -26.67 23.39 -4.11
CA GLU A 187 -26.22 24.04 -2.89
C GLU A 187 -25.93 23.00 -1.81
N GLY A 188 -25.08 23.38 -0.85
CA GLY A 188 -24.75 22.52 0.27
C GLY A 188 -25.96 22.25 1.16
N LEU A 189 -25.93 21.13 1.88
CA LEU A 189 -26.95 20.76 2.85
C LEU A 189 -26.51 21.13 4.27
N GLN A 190 -27.37 21.86 4.98
CA GLN A 190 -27.17 22.15 6.39
C GLN A 190 -27.23 20.86 7.24
N PRO A 191 -26.72 20.89 8.49
CA PRO A 191 -26.82 19.76 9.40
C PRO A 191 -28.27 19.31 9.57
N LYS A 192 -28.51 17.99 9.45
CA LYS A 192 -29.85 17.37 9.54
C LYS A 192 -30.85 17.84 8.50
N GLU A 193 -30.39 18.48 7.42
CA GLU A 193 -31.23 18.87 6.30
C GLU A 193 -31.39 17.72 5.30
N ARG A 194 -32.53 17.70 4.60
CA ARG A 194 -32.77 16.81 3.47
C ARG A 194 -33.22 17.60 2.25
N VAL A 195 -32.82 17.13 1.07
CA VAL A 195 -33.34 17.60 -0.21
C VAL A 195 -33.92 16.43 -0.99
N ASN A 196 -35.09 16.67 -1.58
CA ASN A 196 -35.74 15.75 -2.50
C ASN A 196 -35.45 16.21 -3.92
N LEU A 197 -34.85 15.33 -4.72
CA LEU A 197 -34.49 15.57 -6.09
C LEU A 197 -35.28 14.62 -6.99
N SER A 198 -35.79 15.13 -8.10
CA SER A 198 -36.56 14.35 -9.06
C SER A 198 -36.04 14.63 -10.47
N PHE A 199 -35.79 13.57 -11.22
CA PHE A 199 -35.44 13.59 -12.63
C PHE A 199 -36.62 12.99 -13.38
N ASN A 200 -37.31 13.81 -14.16
CA ASN A 200 -38.35 13.33 -15.06
C ASN A 200 -37.69 12.99 -16.38
N LEU A 201 -37.80 11.72 -16.76
CA LEU A 201 -37.12 11.09 -17.87
C LEU A 201 -38.16 10.56 -18.85
N ARG A 202 -37.91 10.68 -20.15
CA ARG A 202 -38.71 10.03 -21.19
C ARG A 202 -37.90 8.94 -21.86
N SER A 203 -38.45 7.73 -21.88
CA SER A 203 -37.81 6.61 -22.56
C SER A 203 -37.86 6.81 -24.08
N TYR A 204 -36.79 6.46 -24.78
CA TYR A 204 -36.73 6.50 -26.25
C TYR A 204 -36.03 5.27 -26.85
N ARG A 205 -35.58 4.33 -26.02
CA ARG A 205 -35.00 3.06 -26.44
C ARG A 205 -35.45 1.93 -25.50
N GLU A 206 -35.71 0.76 -26.08
CA GLU A 206 -36.06 -0.47 -25.34
C GLU A 206 -34.84 -1.14 -24.73
N GLY A 207 -35.05 -1.85 -23.61
CA GLY A 207 -34.05 -2.69 -22.95
C GLY A 207 -34.07 -2.56 -21.43
N SER A 208 -33.18 -3.30 -20.76
CA SER A 208 -32.93 -3.15 -19.32
C SER A 208 -31.69 -2.30 -19.11
N VAL A 209 -31.75 -1.34 -18.20
CA VAL A 209 -30.62 -0.49 -17.84
C VAL A 209 -30.47 -0.40 -16.31
N PRO A 210 -29.25 -0.62 -15.78
CA PRO A 210 -28.99 -0.41 -14.37
C PRO A 210 -29.01 1.08 -14.03
N PHE A 211 -29.69 1.44 -12.95
CA PHE A 211 -29.76 2.81 -12.47
C PHE A 211 -28.78 3.02 -11.32
N GLU A 212 -27.64 3.62 -11.65
CA GLU A 212 -26.63 4.00 -10.67
C GLU A 212 -26.55 5.52 -10.52
N VAL A 213 -26.59 5.97 -9.27
CA VAL A 213 -26.40 7.37 -8.91
C VAL A 213 -25.27 7.53 -7.93
N ASN A 214 -24.40 8.47 -8.27
CA ASN A 214 -23.20 8.79 -7.53
C ASN A 214 -23.34 10.21 -6.98
N LEU A 215 -23.23 10.34 -5.66
CA LEU A 215 -23.15 11.62 -4.96
C LEU A 215 -21.70 11.89 -4.58
N TYR A 216 -21.24 13.11 -4.87
CA TYR A 216 -19.94 13.62 -4.47
C TYR A 216 -20.13 14.90 -3.64
N SER A 217 -19.30 15.09 -2.63
CA SER A 217 -19.18 16.36 -1.89
C SER A 217 -17.87 17.08 -2.25
N ALA A 218 -17.74 18.35 -1.85
CA ALA A 218 -16.50 19.13 -2.04
C ALA A 218 -15.26 18.41 -1.47
N GLU A 219 -15.45 17.70 -0.37
CA GLU A 219 -14.40 17.03 0.41
C GLU A 219 -13.99 15.66 -0.16
N GLY A 220 -14.51 15.30 -1.34
CA GLY A 220 -14.11 14.07 -2.04
C GLY A 220 -14.85 12.81 -1.60
N LYS A 221 -15.75 12.90 -0.61
CA LYS A 221 -16.63 11.78 -0.25
C LYS A 221 -17.47 11.37 -1.45
N HIS A 222 -17.40 10.08 -1.78
CA HIS A 222 -18.13 9.45 -2.88
C HIS A 222 -19.11 8.42 -2.32
N ILE A 223 -20.40 8.66 -2.50
CA ILE A 223 -21.46 7.72 -2.14
C ILE A 223 -22.07 7.19 -3.42
N LYS A 224 -21.99 5.88 -3.60
CA LYS A 224 -22.60 5.17 -4.71
C LYS A 224 -23.88 4.50 -4.22
N THR A 225 -25.01 4.84 -4.85
CA THR A 225 -26.30 4.22 -4.58
C THR A 225 -26.81 3.56 -5.85
N HIS A 226 -27.13 2.27 -5.74
CA HIS A 226 -27.75 1.50 -6.80
C HIS A 226 -29.26 1.49 -6.59
N ALA A 227 -30.02 1.91 -7.59
CA ALA A 227 -31.47 1.73 -7.62
C ALA A 227 -31.82 0.44 -8.37
N GLU A 228 -33.07 0.01 -8.36
CA GLU A 228 -33.49 -1.16 -9.15
C GLU A 228 -33.26 -0.92 -10.66
N ASP A 229 -32.94 -2.00 -11.38
CA ASP A 229 -32.85 -1.97 -12.84
C ASP A 229 -34.21 -1.63 -13.45
N VAL A 230 -34.19 -0.80 -14.49
CA VAL A 230 -35.42 -0.37 -15.16
C VAL A 230 -35.53 -1.04 -16.52
N THR A 231 -36.65 -1.73 -16.73
CA THR A 231 -36.96 -2.37 -18.01
C THR A 231 -37.89 -1.47 -18.83
N VAL A 232 -37.43 -1.04 -20.00
CA VAL A 232 -38.23 -0.32 -20.99
C VAL A 232 -38.89 -1.32 -21.93
N GLN A 233 -40.21 -1.41 -21.86
CA GLN A 233 -41.05 -2.28 -22.69
C GLN A 233 -41.44 -1.59 -24.01
N PRO A 234 -41.63 -2.35 -25.11
CA PRO A 234 -42.17 -1.81 -26.36
C PRO A 234 -43.57 -1.23 -26.16
N ILE A 235 -43.98 -0.35 -27.06
CA ILE A 235 -45.37 0.16 -27.08
C ILE A 235 -46.31 -1.04 -27.29
N PRO A 236 -47.31 -1.25 -26.41
CA PRO A 236 -48.25 -2.35 -26.58
C PRO A 236 -48.95 -2.24 -27.93
N GLN A 237 -48.78 -3.26 -28.78
CA GLN A 237 -49.47 -3.31 -30.07
C GLN A 237 -50.98 -3.47 -29.82
N PRO A 238 -51.84 -2.71 -30.52
CA PRO A 238 -53.29 -2.72 -30.30
C PRO A 238 -53.99 -4.05 -30.64
N ASP A 239 -53.27 -5.07 -31.12
CA ASP A 239 -53.84 -6.28 -31.73
C ASP A 239 -54.29 -7.36 -30.75
N SER A 240 -54.12 -7.18 -29.42
CA SER A 240 -54.61 -8.16 -28.43
C SER A 240 -56.06 -7.94 -27.97
N MET A 241 -56.72 -6.84 -28.35
CA MET A 241 -58.14 -6.60 -28.02
C MET A 241 -59.13 -7.20 -29.03
N ARG A 242 -58.69 -7.79 -30.15
CA ARG A 242 -59.59 -8.20 -31.24
C ARG A 242 -59.95 -9.69 -31.32
N SER A 243 -59.62 -10.53 -30.33
CA SER A 243 -59.85 -11.98 -30.42
C SER A 243 -60.57 -12.61 -29.22
N LYS A 244 -61.71 -12.06 -28.82
CA LYS A 244 -62.79 -12.79 -28.11
C LYS A 244 -64.18 -12.24 -28.45
N GLY A 245 -64.44 -12.00 -29.74
CA GLY A 245 -65.82 -11.90 -30.26
C GLY A 245 -66.29 -13.29 -30.64
N ASN A 246 -66.64 -14.10 -29.64
CA ASN A 246 -67.17 -15.45 -29.86
C ASN A 246 -68.43 -15.38 -30.71
N SER A 247 -68.36 -16.06 -31.85
CA SER A 247 -69.47 -16.60 -32.61
C SER A 247 -70.37 -17.43 -31.68
N ALA A 248 -71.54 -16.89 -31.35
CA ALA A 248 -72.69 -17.68 -30.93
C ALA A 248 -73.76 -17.53 -32.01
N GLU A 249 -73.48 -18.12 -33.16
CA GLU A 249 -74.44 -18.34 -34.23
C GLU A 249 -74.83 -19.82 -34.16
N GLU A 250 -75.77 -20.14 -33.28
CA GLU A 250 -76.44 -21.45 -33.25
C GLU A 250 -77.89 -21.24 -33.71
N ARG A 251 -78.08 -21.38 -35.02
CA ARG A 251 -79.36 -21.75 -35.64
C ARG A 251 -79.59 -23.23 -35.41
N SER A 252 -80.75 -23.61 -34.86
CA SER A 252 -81.46 -24.84 -35.24
C SER A 252 -82.88 -24.79 -34.66
N SER A 253 -83.91 -24.51 -35.46
CA SER A 253 -84.73 -25.46 -36.23
C SER A 253 -85.97 -25.92 -35.45
N ASP A 254 -87.13 -25.49 -35.95
CA ASP A 254 -88.41 -26.20 -36.09
C ASP A 254 -88.74 -27.38 -35.16
N GLY A 255 -89.94 -27.32 -34.56
CA GLY A 255 -90.63 -28.54 -34.12
C GLY A 255 -91.87 -28.33 -33.24
N VAL A 256 -93.04 -28.28 -33.90
CA VAL A 256 -94.43 -28.50 -33.43
C VAL A 256 -95.19 -27.31 -32.85
#